data_AF-A0AAP9NJE8-F1
#
_entry.id   AF-A0AAP9NJE8-F1
#
_cell.length_a   1.000
_cell.length_b   1.000
_cell.length_c   1.000
_cell.angle_alpha   90.00
_cell.angle_beta   90.00
_cell.angle_gamma   90.00
#
_symmetry.space_group_name_H-M   'P 1'
#
loop_
_entity.id
_entity.type
_entity.pdbx_description
1 polymer ?
#
loop_
_entity_poly.entity_id
_entity_poly.type
_entity_poly.pdbx_seq_one_letter_code
_entity_poly.pdbx_strand_id
1 'polypeptide(L)'
;MPAIRFARFVKRFVGRDTLDRYTSGLRWHLDFPDAQRPPWLLPGGWVVQGWVVLPEALAEWVGKAEIIARWSKTFELCHPLSVRRPDVIEALFGTADESHPQVQCGFRFTVPHRLEQFSLFLRLGDMQFPLSQVDIPSGVHLDDALPPSLKVLEGKQGWLFLDNDTNGSVDQYRGRLRLTEGGVEQWQQYFQAVEQLADSAEAAHAVLVAPSKESVMGPSYHPFTEGSSGPIQQLMALPEAHSIVYPQALLTQLGDEAFIRTDSHWSQQGAMVAAKALATALDLDPNAVNALFAEDEYVQRTIVGDLGNKFTPERHCNIEVLRSFSYMKCRYYDNGLPNFGRLSVLVNDQALMPSVCLLFGSSSSYSMLNYLCRLFQQVVFVHSAGSLDPELVKAVNPAYLVMQTNARFMVQVPEVDQSLLKLIDEKRARLSEDEWASVAKRKISVARDDALIHKLNLTPWLV
;
A
#
# COMPACT_ATOMS: atom_id res chain seq x y z
N MET A 1 -16.39 -39.14 9.11
CA MET A 1 -15.94 -39.75 7.84
C MET A 1 -17.14 -40.37 7.16
N PRO A 2 -17.32 -40.26 5.83
CA PRO A 2 -16.29 -40.19 4.77
C PRO A 2 -15.99 -38.73 4.39
N ALA A 3 -14.73 -38.26 4.49
CA ALA A 3 -13.61 -38.48 3.55
C ALA A 3 -13.80 -37.61 2.29
N ILE A 4 -13.32 -36.37 2.29
CA ILE A 4 -12.00 -36.01 1.74
C ILE A 4 -11.81 -36.63 0.36
N ARG A 5 -12.08 -35.84 -0.69
CA ARG A 5 -11.38 -35.85 -1.98
C ARG A 5 -11.90 -34.70 -2.83
N PHE A 6 -11.19 -33.58 -2.79
CA PHE A 6 -10.78 -32.82 -3.99
C PHE A 6 -9.83 -31.71 -3.52
N ALA A 7 -8.63 -32.14 -3.13
CA ALA A 7 -7.45 -31.28 -3.05
C ALA A 7 -6.47 -31.80 -4.09
N ARG A 8 -5.85 -30.86 -4.83
CA ARG A 8 -5.04 -31.01 -6.04
C ARG A 8 -5.82 -31.19 -7.34
N PHE A 9 -6.17 -30.07 -7.97
CA PHE A 9 -6.16 -30.01 -9.42
C PHE A 9 -5.68 -28.62 -9.90
N VAL A 10 -4.44 -28.60 -10.38
CA VAL A 10 -3.84 -27.76 -11.43
C VAL A 10 -4.60 -26.51 -11.85
N LYS A 11 -3.95 -25.33 -11.74
CA LYS A 11 -4.19 -24.14 -12.60
C LYS A 11 -4.24 -24.59 -14.07
N ARG A 12 -5.42 -24.90 -14.58
CA ARG A 12 -5.61 -25.30 -15.97
C ARG A 12 -6.67 -24.40 -16.54
N PHE A 13 -6.33 -23.68 -17.61
CA PHE A 13 -7.32 -23.25 -18.59
C PHE A 13 -8.26 -24.42 -18.83
N VAL A 14 -9.50 -24.27 -18.36
CA VAL A 14 -10.55 -25.26 -18.51
C VAL A 14 -10.71 -25.46 -20.02
N GLY A 15 -10.54 -26.68 -20.52
CA GLY A 15 -10.67 -26.98 -21.95
C GLY A 15 -12.03 -26.49 -22.47
N ARG A 16 -12.09 -26.03 -23.72
CA ARG A 16 -13.30 -25.45 -24.36
C ARG A 16 -14.58 -26.21 -24.05
N ASP A 17 -14.56 -27.54 -24.14
CA ASP A 17 -15.72 -28.41 -23.88
C ASP A 17 -16.25 -28.38 -22.44
N THR A 18 -15.36 -28.20 -21.46
CA THR A 18 -15.74 -28.01 -20.06
C THR A 18 -16.25 -26.59 -19.80
N LEU A 19 -15.66 -25.58 -20.45
CA LEU A 19 -16.08 -24.19 -20.32
C LEU A 19 -17.52 -24.02 -20.83
N ASP A 20 -17.82 -24.52 -22.03
CA ASP A 20 -19.15 -24.45 -22.65
C ASP A 20 -20.22 -25.19 -21.84
N ARG A 21 -19.86 -26.29 -21.15
CA ARG A 21 -20.77 -27.00 -20.24
C ARG A 21 -21.13 -26.21 -18.98
N TYR A 22 -20.21 -25.42 -18.44
CA TYR A 22 -20.44 -24.64 -17.20
C TYR A 22 -20.98 -23.23 -17.47
N THR A 23 -20.77 -22.67 -18.66
CA THR A 23 -21.27 -21.34 -19.04
C THR A 23 -22.55 -21.39 -19.88
N SER A 24 -22.98 -22.57 -20.35
CA SER A 24 -24.29 -22.71 -21.01
C SER A 24 -25.41 -22.28 -20.05
N GLY A 25 -26.12 -21.21 -20.41
CA GLY A 25 -27.16 -20.60 -19.57
C GLY A 25 -26.69 -19.48 -18.64
N LEU A 26 -25.39 -19.14 -18.62
CA LEU A 26 -24.90 -17.94 -17.95
C LEU A 26 -25.47 -16.71 -18.67
N ARG A 27 -26.17 -15.85 -17.92
CA ARG A 27 -26.70 -14.59 -18.44
C ARG A 27 -26.07 -13.45 -17.67
N TRP A 28 -25.60 -12.42 -18.36
CA TRP A 28 -25.03 -11.25 -17.70
C TRP A 28 -25.20 -10.01 -18.59
N HIS A 29 -25.09 -8.85 -17.97
CA HIS A 29 -25.16 -7.57 -18.66
C HIS A 29 -24.44 -6.48 -17.87
N LEU A 30 -23.89 -5.48 -18.56
CA LEU A 30 -23.42 -4.23 -17.95
C LEU A 30 -24.45 -3.13 -18.14
N ASP A 31 -24.95 -2.58 -17.05
CA ASP A 31 -25.77 -1.37 -17.09
C ASP A 31 -24.92 -0.12 -17.34
N PHE A 32 -23.68 -0.13 -16.84
CA PHE A 32 -22.67 0.92 -17.02
C PHE A 32 -21.25 0.31 -17.02
N PRO A 33 -20.35 0.78 -17.89
CA PRO A 33 -20.59 1.74 -18.97
C PRO A 33 -21.44 1.13 -20.10
N ASP A 34 -22.26 1.94 -20.75
CA ASP A 34 -23.13 1.56 -21.86
C ASP A 34 -23.12 2.70 -22.90
N ALA A 35 -22.86 2.40 -24.16
CA ALA A 35 -22.74 3.38 -25.24
C ALA A 35 -24.04 4.16 -25.53
N GLN A 36 -25.19 3.62 -25.12
CA GLN A 36 -26.51 4.24 -25.29
C GLN A 36 -26.91 5.10 -24.08
N ARG A 37 -26.12 5.09 -23.00
CA ARG A 37 -26.42 5.81 -21.76
C ARG A 37 -25.37 6.88 -21.50
N PRO A 38 -25.76 8.01 -20.87
CA PRO A 38 -24.77 8.96 -20.41
C PRO A 38 -23.84 8.29 -19.38
N PRO A 39 -22.55 8.62 -19.40
CA PRO A 39 -21.59 8.05 -18.47
C PRO A 39 -21.96 8.36 -17.02
N TRP A 40 -21.81 7.37 -16.15
CA TRP A 40 -22.01 7.55 -14.72
C TRP A 40 -20.67 7.67 -14.01
N LEU A 41 -20.36 8.89 -13.58
CA LEU A 41 -19.12 9.24 -12.89
C LEU A 41 -19.43 9.56 -11.43
N LEU A 42 -18.65 8.99 -10.51
CA LEU A 42 -18.64 9.35 -9.10
C LEU A 42 -17.29 9.97 -8.73
N PRO A 43 -17.18 10.69 -7.59
CA PRO A 43 -15.91 11.24 -7.15
C PRO A 43 -14.76 10.21 -7.06
N GLY A 44 -15.08 8.94 -6.81
CA GLY A 44 -14.11 7.82 -6.76
C GLY A 44 -13.75 7.19 -8.12
N GLY A 45 -14.44 7.54 -9.22
CA GLY A 45 -14.16 6.97 -10.54
C GLY A 45 -15.40 6.70 -11.39
N TRP A 46 -15.18 6.04 -12.52
CA TRP A 46 -16.24 5.57 -13.42
C TRP A 46 -17.02 4.44 -12.76
N VAL A 47 -18.35 4.57 -12.73
CA VAL A 47 -19.20 3.52 -12.18
C VAL A 47 -19.27 2.35 -13.16
N VAL A 48 -18.92 1.17 -12.64
CA VAL A 48 -19.16 -0.10 -13.31
C VAL A 48 -20.31 -0.78 -12.56
N GLN A 49 -21.41 -1.03 -13.26
CA GLN A 49 -22.59 -1.67 -12.71
C GLN A 49 -23.15 -2.67 -13.70
N GLY A 50 -23.60 -3.81 -13.19
CA GLY A 50 -24.26 -4.82 -14.00
C GLY A 50 -24.84 -5.93 -13.15
N TRP A 51 -25.12 -7.05 -13.80
CA TRP A 51 -25.63 -8.25 -13.14
C TRP A 51 -25.15 -9.53 -13.83
N VAL A 52 -25.12 -10.62 -13.07
CA VAL A 52 -24.82 -11.98 -13.52
C VAL A 52 -25.81 -12.96 -12.92
N VAL A 53 -26.58 -13.64 -13.75
CA VAL A 53 -27.44 -14.77 -13.37
C VAL A 53 -26.76 -16.06 -13.82
N LEU A 54 -26.46 -16.90 -12.84
CA LEU A 54 -25.84 -18.21 -13.06
C LEU A 54 -26.86 -19.21 -13.60
N PRO A 55 -26.42 -20.24 -14.35
CA PRO A 55 -27.25 -21.38 -14.68
C PRO A 55 -27.89 -21.99 -13.43
N GLU A 56 -29.08 -22.59 -13.55
CA GLU A 56 -29.82 -23.17 -12.41
C GLU A 56 -28.97 -24.15 -11.58
N ALA A 57 -28.17 -24.99 -12.25
CA ALA A 57 -27.25 -25.93 -11.61
C ALA A 57 -26.16 -25.27 -10.73
N LEU A 58 -25.93 -23.97 -10.91
CA LEU A 58 -24.96 -23.16 -10.18
C LEU A 58 -25.62 -22.04 -9.36
N ALA A 59 -26.95 -21.99 -9.25
CA ALA A 59 -27.66 -20.90 -8.58
C ALA A 59 -27.22 -20.72 -7.12
N GLU A 60 -26.94 -21.81 -6.40
CA GLU A 60 -26.46 -21.78 -5.01
C GLU A 60 -25.07 -21.15 -4.85
N TRP A 61 -24.31 -21.02 -5.95
CA TRP A 61 -22.97 -20.43 -5.95
C TRP A 61 -22.97 -18.91 -6.08
N VAL A 62 -24.14 -18.27 -6.26
CA VAL A 62 -24.24 -16.80 -6.43
C VAL A 62 -23.60 -16.04 -5.26
N GLY A 63 -23.76 -16.53 -4.02
CA GLY A 63 -23.15 -15.92 -2.84
C GLY A 63 -21.62 -16.09 -2.75
N LYS A 64 -21.04 -16.91 -3.61
CA LYS A 64 -19.58 -17.13 -3.76
C LYS A 64 -19.03 -16.56 -5.06
N ALA A 65 -19.89 -15.95 -5.88
CA ALA A 65 -19.52 -15.41 -7.17
C ALA A 65 -18.92 -14.01 -7.00
N GLU A 66 -17.86 -13.75 -7.75
CA GLU A 66 -17.20 -12.44 -7.78
C GLU A 66 -17.07 -11.95 -9.22
N ILE A 67 -17.33 -10.67 -9.44
CA ILE A 67 -16.89 -9.95 -10.63
C ILE A 67 -15.49 -9.43 -10.41
N ILE A 68 -14.64 -9.62 -11.41
CA ILE A 68 -13.27 -9.15 -11.42
C ILE A 68 -13.12 -8.12 -12.53
N ALA A 69 -12.66 -6.93 -12.16
CA ALA A 69 -12.13 -5.95 -13.10
C ALA A 69 -10.60 -5.97 -13.05
N ARG A 70 -9.96 -6.11 -14.21
CA ARG A 70 -8.50 -6.16 -14.33
C ARG A 70 -8.02 -5.19 -15.41
N TRP A 71 -7.15 -4.27 -15.01
CA TRP A 71 -6.43 -3.34 -15.90
C TRP A 71 -4.93 -3.27 -15.62
N SER A 72 -4.47 -3.99 -14.60
CA SER A 72 -3.06 -4.11 -14.26
C SER A 72 -2.62 -5.56 -14.40
N LYS A 73 -1.35 -5.76 -14.73
CA LYS A 73 -0.73 -7.09 -14.66
C LYS A 73 -0.46 -7.52 -13.23
N THR A 74 -0.38 -6.58 -12.29
CA THR A 74 0.03 -6.81 -10.89
C THR A 74 -1.16 -7.04 -9.97
N PHE A 75 -2.31 -6.43 -10.25
CA PHE A 75 -3.47 -6.50 -9.37
C PHE A 75 -4.79 -6.52 -10.12
N GLU A 76 -5.83 -6.91 -9.42
CA GLU A 76 -7.21 -6.99 -9.88
C GLU A 76 -8.19 -6.58 -8.78
N LEU A 77 -9.35 -6.06 -9.19
CA LEU A 77 -10.41 -5.63 -8.28
C LEU A 77 -11.55 -6.65 -8.32
N CYS A 78 -11.81 -7.32 -7.20
CA CYS A 78 -12.81 -8.36 -7.01
C CYS A 78 -13.99 -7.84 -6.18
N HIS A 79 -15.20 -7.93 -6.72
CA HIS A 79 -16.43 -7.56 -6.03
C HIS A 79 -17.42 -8.72 -5.98
N PRO A 80 -18.03 -9.01 -4.83
CA PRO A 80 -19.11 -9.99 -4.76
C PRO A 80 -20.34 -9.51 -5.53
N LEU A 81 -21.18 -10.46 -5.96
CA LEU A 81 -22.55 -10.16 -6.36
C LEU A 81 -23.39 -9.87 -5.10
N SER A 82 -23.62 -8.60 -4.83
CA SER A 82 -24.28 -8.16 -3.58
C SER A 82 -25.41 -7.16 -3.80
N VAL A 83 -25.55 -6.62 -5.01
CA VAL A 83 -26.62 -5.67 -5.34
C VAL A 83 -27.87 -6.48 -5.68
N ARG A 84 -28.98 -6.18 -4.99
CA ARG A 84 -30.28 -6.81 -5.28
C ARG A 84 -30.84 -6.27 -6.60
N ARG A 85 -31.31 -7.16 -7.46
CA ARG A 85 -31.84 -6.87 -8.80
C ARG A 85 -33.14 -7.64 -9.07
N PRO A 86 -34.23 -7.34 -8.34
CA PRO A 86 -35.54 -7.98 -8.57
C PRO A 86 -36.07 -7.69 -9.98
N ASP A 87 -35.72 -6.54 -10.57
CA ASP A 87 -36.02 -6.16 -11.94
C ASP A 87 -35.45 -7.16 -12.97
N VAL A 88 -34.24 -7.66 -12.72
CA VAL A 88 -33.59 -8.67 -13.57
C VAL A 88 -34.27 -10.02 -13.42
N ILE A 89 -34.66 -10.39 -12.18
CA ILE A 89 -35.38 -11.64 -11.93
C ILE A 89 -36.73 -11.64 -12.63
N GLU A 90 -37.50 -10.57 -12.50
CA GLU A 90 -38.79 -10.42 -13.18
C GLU A 90 -38.65 -10.50 -14.70
N ALA A 91 -37.66 -9.80 -15.27
CA ALA A 91 -37.42 -9.80 -16.72
C ALA A 91 -37.02 -11.18 -17.27
N LEU A 92 -36.28 -11.98 -16.51
CA LEU A 92 -35.76 -13.27 -16.98
C LEU A 92 -36.68 -14.46 -16.67
N PHE A 93 -37.45 -14.39 -15.57
CA PHE A 93 -38.26 -15.49 -15.06
C PHE A 93 -39.77 -15.18 -14.99
N GLY A 94 -40.19 -13.96 -15.35
CA GLY A 94 -41.59 -13.55 -15.42
C GLY A 94 -42.29 -13.39 -14.06
N THR A 95 -41.54 -13.46 -12.95
CA THR A 95 -42.07 -13.29 -11.60
C THR A 95 -41.15 -12.38 -10.79
N ALA A 96 -41.71 -11.34 -10.18
CA ALA A 96 -41.02 -10.49 -9.22
C ALA A 96 -40.91 -11.21 -7.88
N ASP A 97 -40.07 -12.23 -7.81
CA ASP A 97 -39.80 -12.98 -6.58
C ASP A 97 -38.58 -12.40 -5.86
N GLU A 98 -38.83 -11.60 -4.82
CA GLU A 98 -37.78 -11.06 -3.97
C GLU A 98 -37.02 -12.13 -3.15
N SER A 99 -37.59 -13.33 -3.03
CA SER A 99 -36.97 -14.48 -2.37
C SER A 99 -36.18 -15.37 -3.32
N HIS A 100 -36.14 -15.03 -4.61
CA HIS A 100 -35.41 -15.81 -5.61
C HIS A 100 -33.94 -15.96 -5.21
N PRO A 101 -33.35 -17.18 -5.28
CA PRO A 101 -32.00 -17.46 -4.77
C PRO A 101 -30.93 -16.58 -5.41
N GLN A 102 -31.16 -16.14 -6.65
CA GLN A 102 -30.24 -15.30 -7.41
C GLN A 102 -30.63 -13.80 -7.44
N VAL A 103 -31.52 -13.34 -6.54
CA VAL A 103 -31.92 -11.91 -6.49
C VAL A 103 -30.74 -10.97 -6.22
N GLN A 104 -29.68 -11.45 -5.57
CA GLN A 104 -28.41 -10.74 -5.38
C GLN A 104 -27.42 -10.98 -6.54
N CYS A 105 -27.91 -10.90 -7.78
CA CYS A 105 -27.10 -11.09 -8.98
C CYS A 105 -26.34 -9.82 -9.43
N GLY A 106 -26.59 -8.66 -8.81
CA GLY A 106 -26.01 -7.40 -9.23
C GLY A 106 -24.65 -7.10 -8.60
N PHE A 107 -23.85 -6.28 -9.28
CA PHE A 107 -22.59 -5.74 -8.78
C PHE A 107 -22.48 -4.25 -9.09
N ARG A 108 -21.73 -3.52 -8.25
CA ARG A 108 -21.39 -2.11 -8.46
C ARG A 108 -20.06 -1.75 -7.81
N PHE A 109 -19.20 -1.06 -8.55
CA PHE A 109 -17.93 -0.53 -8.08
C PHE A 109 -17.48 0.65 -8.95
N THR A 110 -16.33 1.24 -8.63
CA THR A 110 -15.70 2.30 -9.42
C THR A 110 -14.34 1.88 -9.95
N VAL A 111 -13.99 2.33 -11.15
CA VAL A 111 -12.63 2.22 -11.70
C VAL A 111 -12.02 3.61 -11.90
N PRO A 112 -10.67 3.75 -11.86
CA PRO A 112 -10.02 5.05 -11.89
C PRO A 112 -10.42 5.93 -13.07
N HIS A 113 -10.52 7.25 -12.84
CA HIS A 113 -10.92 8.25 -13.83
C HIS A 113 -10.12 8.24 -15.14
N ARG A 114 -8.82 7.95 -15.06
CA ARG A 114 -7.90 7.92 -16.20
C ARG A 114 -7.84 6.57 -16.90
N LEU A 115 -8.67 5.61 -16.48
CA LEU A 115 -8.68 4.30 -17.09
C LEU A 115 -9.37 4.37 -18.44
N GLU A 116 -8.71 3.87 -19.48
CA GLU A 116 -9.28 3.82 -20.83
C GLU A 116 -10.02 2.52 -21.08
N GLN A 117 -9.51 1.41 -20.52
CA GLN A 117 -10.04 0.08 -20.78
C GLN A 117 -9.72 -0.87 -19.64
N PHE A 118 -10.56 -1.88 -19.43
CA PHE A 118 -10.29 -3.01 -18.54
C PHE A 118 -10.98 -4.29 -19.01
N SER A 119 -10.52 -5.43 -18.50
CA SER A 119 -11.12 -6.73 -18.74
C SER A 119 -12.03 -7.12 -17.56
N LEU A 120 -13.21 -7.66 -17.87
CA LEU A 120 -14.15 -8.23 -16.92
C LEU A 120 -14.13 -9.75 -16.94
N PHE A 121 -14.16 -10.32 -15.74
CA PHE A 121 -14.29 -11.76 -15.54
C PHE A 121 -15.31 -12.06 -14.44
N LEU A 122 -15.90 -13.25 -14.51
CA LEU A 122 -16.64 -13.88 -13.43
C LEU A 122 -15.73 -14.92 -12.76
N ARG A 123 -15.65 -14.92 -11.43
CA ARG A 123 -15.02 -15.98 -10.65
C ARG A 123 -16.05 -16.76 -9.87
N LEU A 124 -15.95 -18.09 -9.94
CA LEU A 124 -16.75 -19.05 -9.18
C LEU A 124 -15.78 -20.04 -8.53
N GLY A 125 -15.50 -19.85 -7.24
CA GLY A 125 -14.43 -20.59 -6.56
C GLY A 125 -13.07 -20.34 -7.24
N ASP A 126 -12.38 -21.42 -7.63
CA ASP A 126 -11.08 -21.34 -8.31
C ASP A 126 -11.20 -21.14 -9.84
N MET A 127 -12.43 -21.15 -10.38
CA MET A 127 -12.66 -20.98 -11.81
C MET A 127 -12.86 -19.50 -12.16
N GLN A 128 -12.29 -19.08 -13.29
CA GLN A 128 -12.44 -17.73 -13.83
C GLN A 128 -12.89 -17.80 -15.28
N PHE A 129 -13.93 -17.01 -15.61
CA PHE A 129 -14.57 -16.96 -16.92
C PHE A 129 -14.46 -15.53 -17.48
N PRO A 130 -13.91 -15.32 -18.68
CA PRO A 130 -13.92 -14.00 -19.31
C PRO A 130 -15.35 -13.59 -19.67
N LEU A 131 -15.71 -12.35 -19.40
CA LEU A 131 -17.01 -11.77 -19.75
C LEU A 131 -16.88 -10.81 -20.94
N SER A 132 -16.13 -9.73 -20.77
CA SER A 132 -15.92 -8.73 -21.82
C SER A 132 -14.64 -7.91 -21.63
N GLN A 133 -14.18 -7.32 -22.72
CA GLN A 133 -13.33 -6.14 -22.67
C GLN A 133 -14.25 -4.91 -22.62
N VAL A 134 -13.99 -3.99 -21.69
CA VAL A 134 -14.83 -2.81 -21.45
C VAL A 134 -14.03 -1.56 -21.75
N ASP A 135 -14.51 -0.78 -22.71
CA ASP A 135 -13.98 0.54 -23.03
C ASP A 135 -14.67 1.61 -22.17
N ILE A 136 -13.88 2.51 -21.60
CA ILE A 136 -14.38 3.69 -20.90
C ILE A 136 -14.65 4.79 -21.95
N PRO A 137 -15.82 5.45 -21.92
CA PRO A 137 -16.15 6.49 -22.89
C PRO A 137 -15.09 7.61 -22.93
N SER A 138 -14.44 7.78 -24.08
CA SER A 138 -13.50 8.87 -24.33
C SER A 138 -14.22 10.23 -24.44
N GLY A 139 -13.58 11.32 -23.99
CA GLY A 139 -14.07 12.69 -24.26
C GLY A 139 -14.90 13.37 -23.17
N VAL A 140 -15.08 12.72 -22.00
CA VAL A 140 -15.55 13.43 -20.81
C VAL A 140 -14.35 14.13 -20.16
N HIS A 141 -14.21 15.43 -20.38
CA HIS A 141 -13.20 16.23 -19.69
C HIS A 141 -13.53 16.29 -18.19
N LEU A 142 -12.64 15.67 -17.40
CA LEU A 142 -12.76 15.45 -15.95
C LEU A 142 -12.56 16.72 -15.10
N ASP A 143 -12.17 17.83 -15.70
CA ASP A 143 -11.60 18.95 -14.95
C ASP A 143 -12.63 19.93 -14.36
N ASP A 144 -13.89 19.93 -14.82
CA ASP A 144 -14.87 20.97 -14.44
C ASP A 144 -16.16 20.51 -13.75
N ALA A 145 -16.50 19.21 -13.73
CA ALA A 145 -17.88 18.78 -13.42
C ALA A 145 -18.12 18.14 -12.04
N LEU A 146 -17.09 17.61 -11.36
CA LEU A 146 -17.26 16.97 -10.05
C LEU A 146 -16.32 17.59 -9.01
N PRO A 147 -16.84 18.02 -7.84
CA PRO A 147 -15.96 18.43 -6.76
C PRO A 147 -15.03 17.27 -6.40
N PRO A 148 -13.73 17.53 -6.15
CA PRO A 148 -12.80 16.49 -5.77
C PRO A 148 -13.37 15.71 -4.57
N SER A 149 -13.36 14.37 -4.65
CA SER A 149 -13.71 13.54 -3.50
C SER A 149 -12.83 13.93 -2.32
N LEU A 150 -13.44 14.08 -1.16
CA LEU A 150 -12.67 14.10 0.07
C LEU A 150 -11.93 12.76 0.14
N LYS A 151 -10.60 12.81 0.11
CA LYS A 151 -9.75 11.61 0.18
C LYS A 151 -9.64 11.09 1.61
N VAL A 152 -10.76 11.05 2.33
CA VAL A 152 -10.89 10.68 3.74
C VAL A 152 -12.21 9.96 3.97
N LEU A 153 -12.13 8.80 4.62
CA LEU A 153 -13.27 8.08 5.18
C LEU A 153 -13.37 8.39 6.67
N GLU A 154 -14.56 8.77 7.12
CA GLU A 154 -14.83 8.98 8.54
C GLU A 154 -15.16 7.65 9.23
N GLY A 155 -14.34 7.30 10.21
CA GLY A 155 -14.60 6.21 11.15
C GLY A 155 -15.32 6.67 12.42
N LYS A 156 -15.43 5.75 13.37
CA LYS A 156 -16.01 6.01 14.69
C LYS A 156 -15.09 6.89 15.52
N GLN A 157 -15.67 7.65 16.45
CA GLN A 157 -14.92 8.43 17.46
C GLN A 157 -13.88 9.41 16.88
N GLY A 158 -14.15 9.95 15.68
CA GLY A 158 -13.29 10.94 15.03
C GLY A 158 -12.04 10.36 14.37
N TRP A 159 -11.90 9.03 14.29
CA TRP A 159 -10.84 8.38 13.52
C TRP A 159 -11.04 8.62 12.01
N LEU A 160 -9.98 9.05 11.33
CA LEU A 160 -9.97 9.29 9.90
C LEU A 160 -9.16 8.20 9.18
N PHE A 161 -9.65 7.72 8.04
CA PHE A 161 -9.00 6.71 7.20
C PHE A 161 -8.87 7.19 5.76
N LEU A 162 -8.05 6.53 4.96
CA LEU A 162 -7.92 6.88 3.55
C LEU A 162 -9.17 6.46 2.78
N ASP A 163 -9.59 7.32 1.85
CA ASP A 163 -10.60 6.99 0.85
C ASP A 163 -10.23 7.64 -0.48
N ASN A 164 -10.73 7.10 -1.58
CA ASN A 164 -10.52 7.63 -2.94
C ASN A 164 -9.04 7.95 -3.23
N ASP A 165 -8.12 7.16 -2.65
CA ASP A 165 -6.69 7.29 -2.86
C ASP A 165 -6.26 6.45 -4.07
N THR A 166 -5.09 6.77 -4.62
CA THR A 166 -4.61 6.14 -5.86
C THR A 166 -4.21 4.69 -5.69
N ASN A 167 -4.14 4.17 -4.46
CA ASN A 167 -3.78 2.79 -4.18
C ASN A 167 -4.98 1.93 -3.78
N GLY A 168 -6.18 2.50 -3.62
CA GLY A 168 -7.38 1.75 -3.28
C GLY A 168 -7.36 1.16 -1.87
N SER A 169 -6.97 1.94 -0.86
CA SER A 169 -6.77 1.49 0.53
C SER A 169 -8.01 0.81 1.10
N VAL A 170 -9.22 1.34 0.81
CA VAL A 170 -10.49 0.75 1.23
C VAL A 170 -10.68 -0.65 0.63
N ASP A 171 -10.43 -0.81 -0.67
CA ASP A 171 -10.62 -2.09 -1.34
C ASP A 171 -9.52 -3.10 -0.96
N GLN A 172 -8.30 -2.65 -0.67
CA GLN A 172 -7.28 -3.51 -0.07
C GLN A 172 -7.72 -4.02 1.31
N TYR A 173 -8.14 -3.12 2.20
CA TYR A 173 -8.60 -3.49 3.54
C TYR A 173 -9.80 -4.43 3.51
N ARG A 174 -10.74 -4.24 2.56
CA ARG A 174 -11.90 -5.12 2.38
C ARG A 174 -11.59 -6.43 1.66
N GLY A 175 -10.35 -6.67 1.26
CA GLY A 175 -9.93 -7.88 0.52
C GLY A 175 -10.48 -7.96 -0.91
N ARG A 176 -10.83 -6.81 -1.50
CA ARG A 176 -11.36 -6.67 -2.86
C ARG A 176 -10.25 -6.41 -3.87
N LEU A 177 -9.27 -5.60 -3.52
CA LEU A 177 -8.08 -5.42 -4.36
C LEU A 177 -7.10 -6.55 -4.05
N ARG A 178 -6.73 -7.34 -5.05
CA ARG A 178 -5.88 -8.54 -4.88
C ARG A 178 -4.73 -8.50 -5.87
N LEU A 179 -3.59 -9.06 -5.48
CA LEU A 179 -2.52 -9.36 -6.43
C LEU A 179 -2.98 -10.46 -7.38
N THR A 180 -2.69 -10.25 -8.66
CA THR A 180 -2.76 -11.31 -9.66
C THR A 180 -1.58 -12.27 -9.46
N GLU A 181 -1.58 -13.39 -10.19
CA GLU A 181 -0.43 -14.29 -10.25
C GLU A 181 0.84 -13.56 -10.70
N GLY A 182 0.74 -12.73 -11.73
CA GLY A 182 1.87 -11.93 -12.21
C GLY A 182 2.36 -10.90 -11.19
N GLY A 183 1.46 -10.32 -10.38
CA GLY A 183 1.87 -9.43 -9.29
C GLY A 183 2.59 -10.17 -8.16
N VAL A 184 2.13 -11.37 -7.81
CA VAL A 184 2.82 -12.24 -6.86
C VAL A 184 4.22 -12.59 -7.37
N GLU A 185 4.35 -13.00 -8.63
CA GLU A 185 5.64 -13.33 -9.26
C GLU A 185 6.61 -12.12 -9.24
N GLN A 186 6.11 -10.91 -9.52
CA GLN A 186 6.90 -9.69 -9.44
C GLN A 186 7.41 -9.41 -8.01
N TRP A 187 6.58 -9.62 -6.99
CA TRP A 187 7.01 -9.48 -5.59
C TRP A 187 8.05 -10.52 -5.19
N GLN A 188 7.90 -11.77 -5.64
CA GLN A 188 8.91 -12.81 -5.39
C GLN A 188 10.25 -12.45 -6.02
N GLN A 189 10.25 -11.95 -7.26
CA GLN A 189 11.45 -11.44 -7.93
C GLN A 189 12.08 -10.27 -7.18
N TYR A 190 11.27 -9.35 -6.66
CA TYR A 190 11.74 -8.24 -5.83
C TYR A 190 12.41 -8.74 -4.54
N PHE A 191 11.80 -9.67 -3.80
CA PHE A 191 12.41 -10.23 -2.58
C PHE A 191 13.72 -10.96 -2.88
N GLN A 192 13.76 -11.73 -3.96
CA GLN A 192 15.00 -12.41 -4.38
C GLN A 192 16.11 -11.41 -4.75
N ALA A 193 15.77 -10.31 -5.43
CA ALA A 193 16.74 -9.29 -5.79
C ALA A 193 17.28 -8.52 -4.57
N VAL A 194 16.41 -8.25 -3.58
CA VAL A 194 16.80 -7.71 -2.27
C VAL A 194 17.83 -8.62 -1.60
N GLU A 195 17.54 -9.91 -1.51
CA GLU A 195 18.40 -10.89 -0.84
C GLU A 195 19.75 -10.99 -1.54
N GLN A 196 19.76 -11.10 -2.88
CA GLN A 196 20.99 -11.12 -3.68
C GLN A 196 21.84 -9.87 -3.47
N LEU A 197 21.20 -8.69 -3.41
CA LEU A 197 21.91 -7.43 -3.22
C LEU A 197 22.47 -7.32 -1.80
N ALA A 198 21.71 -7.74 -0.80
CA ALA A 198 22.16 -7.79 0.59
C ALA A 198 23.34 -8.75 0.77
N ASP A 199 23.26 -9.96 0.20
CA ASP A 199 24.34 -10.95 0.22
C ASP A 199 25.61 -10.40 -0.43
N SER A 200 25.48 -9.73 -1.57
CA SER A 200 26.61 -9.12 -2.27
C SER A 200 27.32 -8.01 -1.49
N ALA A 201 26.60 -7.36 -0.57
CA ALA A 201 27.11 -6.34 0.33
C ALA A 201 27.48 -6.88 1.72
N GLU A 202 27.28 -8.18 1.97
CA GLU A 202 27.40 -8.81 3.29
C GLU A 202 26.57 -8.08 4.38
N ALA A 203 25.39 -7.59 4.00
CA ALA A 203 24.54 -6.76 4.84
C ALA A 203 23.40 -7.57 5.47
N ALA A 204 23.14 -7.36 6.76
CA ALA A 204 21.88 -7.77 7.37
C ALA A 204 20.74 -6.98 6.73
N HIS A 205 19.63 -7.63 6.36
CA HIS A 205 18.58 -6.97 5.59
C HIS A 205 17.17 -7.26 6.07
N ALA A 206 16.26 -6.33 5.78
CA ALA A 206 14.85 -6.47 6.11
C ALA A 206 13.97 -5.62 5.18
N VAL A 207 12.82 -6.18 4.80
CA VAL A 207 11.73 -5.43 4.15
C VAL A 207 10.69 -5.06 5.20
N LEU A 208 10.74 -3.83 5.70
CA LEU A 208 9.75 -3.32 6.65
C LEU A 208 8.51 -2.82 5.91
N VAL A 209 7.40 -3.53 6.10
CA VAL A 209 6.10 -3.09 5.62
C VAL A 209 5.36 -2.41 6.77
N ALA A 210 5.16 -1.09 6.67
CA ALA A 210 4.33 -0.37 7.62
C ALA A 210 2.87 -0.80 7.45
N PRO A 211 2.22 -1.37 8.49
CA PRO A 211 0.82 -1.74 8.43
C PRO A 211 -0.06 -0.55 8.07
N SER A 212 -1.17 -0.82 7.38
CA SER A 212 -2.13 0.23 7.12
C SER A 212 -2.84 0.59 8.42
N LYS A 213 -3.26 1.85 8.53
CA LYS A 213 -4.06 2.29 9.69
C LYS A 213 -5.35 1.49 9.80
N GLU A 214 -5.92 1.14 8.64
CA GLU A 214 -7.11 0.32 8.51
C GLU A 214 -6.90 -1.08 9.12
N SER A 215 -5.76 -1.75 8.88
CA SER A 215 -5.55 -3.10 9.40
C SER A 215 -5.27 -3.15 10.91
N VAL A 216 -4.80 -2.06 11.51
CA VAL A 216 -4.52 -1.98 12.96
C VAL A 216 -5.72 -1.40 13.72
N MET A 217 -6.24 -0.25 13.27
CA MET A 217 -7.28 0.49 13.97
C MET A 217 -8.69 0.11 13.49
N GLY A 218 -8.80 -0.59 12.37
CA GLY A 218 -10.07 -0.85 11.70
C GLY A 218 -11.06 -1.70 12.48
N PRO A 219 -10.65 -2.78 13.19
CA PRO A 219 -11.57 -3.57 14.01
C PRO A 219 -12.38 -2.73 15.00
N SER A 220 -11.80 -1.66 15.54
CA SER A 220 -12.44 -0.77 16.50
C SER A 220 -13.18 0.40 15.84
N TYR A 221 -12.60 0.99 14.80
CA TYR A 221 -13.00 2.34 14.35
C TYR A 221 -13.41 2.45 12.88
N HIS A 222 -13.04 1.52 12.01
CA HIS A 222 -13.35 1.64 10.58
C HIS A 222 -14.81 1.22 10.30
N PRO A 223 -15.52 1.86 9.35
CA PRO A 223 -16.93 1.55 9.09
C PRO A 223 -17.13 0.24 8.32
N PHE A 224 -16.09 -0.22 7.60
CA PHE A 224 -16.07 -1.52 6.96
C PHE A 224 -15.26 -2.54 7.78
N THR A 225 -15.51 -3.82 7.51
CA THR A 225 -14.77 -4.95 8.08
C THR A 225 -13.59 -5.33 7.18
N GLU A 226 -12.49 -5.79 7.79
CA GLU A 226 -11.33 -6.32 7.09
C GLU A 226 -11.70 -7.59 6.30
N GLY A 227 -11.13 -7.73 5.11
CA GLY A 227 -11.19 -8.95 4.31
C GLY A 227 -9.93 -9.80 4.45
N SER A 228 -10.00 -11.08 4.10
CA SER A 228 -8.90 -12.04 4.30
C SER A 228 -7.97 -12.22 3.09
N SER A 229 -8.18 -11.45 2.01
CA SER A 229 -7.59 -11.74 0.70
C SER A 229 -6.88 -10.53 0.07
N GLY A 230 -6.52 -9.52 0.87
CA GLY A 230 -5.82 -8.34 0.39
C GLY A 230 -4.35 -8.63 0.02
N PRO A 231 -3.65 -7.65 -0.58
CA PRO A 231 -2.30 -7.86 -1.10
C PRO A 231 -1.31 -8.27 -0.02
N ILE A 232 -1.35 -7.63 1.15
CA ILE A 232 -0.43 -7.97 2.25
C ILE A 232 -0.66 -9.38 2.78
N GLN A 233 -1.91 -9.84 2.88
CA GLN A 233 -2.20 -11.22 3.27
C GLN A 233 -1.66 -12.22 2.24
N GLN A 234 -1.73 -11.90 0.95
CA GLN A 234 -1.14 -12.73 -0.11
C GLN A 234 0.39 -12.79 0.00
N LEU A 235 1.06 -11.67 0.29
CA LEU A 235 2.51 -11.63 0.45
C LEU A 235 2.99 -12.36 1.71
N MET A 236 2.28 -12.20 2.83
CA MET A 236 2.62 -12.90 4.09
C MET A 236 2.42 -14.43 4.00
N ALA A 237 1.68 -14.91 2.99
CA ALA A 237 1.50 -16.33 2.73
C ALA A 237 2.63 -16.93 1.85
N LEU A 238 3.54 -16.11 1.34
CA LEU A 238 4.67 -16.56 0.53
C LEU A 238 5.80 -17.12 1.39
N PRO A 239 6.61 -18.08 0.87
CA PRO A 239 7.82 -18.54 1.54
C PRO A 239 8.81 -17.41 1.86
N GLU A 240 8.89 -16.40 1.00
CA GLU A 240 9.77 -15.22 1.10
C GLU A 240 9.32 -14.24 2.20
N ALA A 241 8.16 -14.45 2.83
CA ALA A 241 7.65 -13.59 3.90
C ALA A 241 8.57 -13.51 5.13
N HIS A 242 9.54 -14.42 5.27
CA HIS A 242 10.53 -14.40 6.35
C HIS A 242 11.40 -13.12 6.34
N SER A 243 11.62 -12.50 5.18
CA SER A 243 12.35 -11.22 5.06
C SER A 243 11.47 -10.00 5.34
N ILE A 244 10.16 -10.21 5.53
CA ILE A 244 9.19 -9.13 5.79
C ILE A 244 9.04 -8.89 7.29
N VAL A 245 9.31 -7.66 7.71
CA VAL A 245 8.95 -7.16 9.04
C VAL A 245 7.58 -6.50 8.93
N TYR A 246 6.56 -7.11 9.53
CA TYR A 246 5.19 -6.61 9.52
C TYR A 246 4.63 -6.47 10.94
N PRO A 247 4.84 -5.33 11.62
CA PRO A 247 4.54 -5.17 13.06
C PRO A 247 3.05 -4.95 13.38
N GLN A 248 2.10 -5.50 12.60
CA GLN A 248 0.66 -5.27 12.82
C GLN A 248 0.21 -5.72 14.21
N ALA A 249 0.62 -6.91 14.66
CA ALA A 249 0.23 -7.43 15.97
C ALA A 249 0.77 -6.56 17.12
N LEU A 250 2.03 -6.11 17.02
CA LEU A 250 2.66 -5.23 18.01
C LEU A 250 1.97 -3.86 18.06
N LEU A 251 1.62 -3.30 16.90
CA LEU A 251 0.87 -2.04 16.83
C LEU A 251 -0.57 -2.21 17.35
N THR A 252 -1.21 -3.35 17.11
CA THR A 252 -2.55 -3.64 17.65
C THR A 252 -2.51 -3.72 19.18
N GLN A 253 -1.45 -4.32 19.74
CA GLN A 253 -1.24 -4.39 21.19
C GLN A 253 -0.99 -3.01 21.81
N LEU A 254 -0.34 -2.10 21.09
CA LEU A 254 -0.13 -0.71 21.52
C LEU A 254 -1.46 0.09 21.59
N GLY A 255 -2.49 -0.32 20.84
CA GLY A 255 -3.81 0.29 20.86
C GLY A 255 -3.84 1.66 20.16
N ASP A 256 -4.60 2.61 20.71
CA ASP A 256 -4.82 3.94 20.13
C ASP A 256 -3.53 4.75 19.95
N GLU A 257 -2.49 4.45 20.72
CA GLU A 257 -1.17 5.07 20.57
C GLU A 257 -0.43 4.60 19.32
N ALA A 258 -0.90 3.60 18.58
CA ALA A 258 -0.24 3.14 17.37
C ALA A 258 -0.32 4.12 16.20
N PHE A 259 -1.45 4.83 16.07
CA PHE A 259 -1.73 5.71 14.94
C PHE A 259 -2.27 7.07 15.36
N ILE A 260 -2.00 8.08 14.55
CA ILE A 260 -2.53 9.43 14.76
C ILE A 260 -3.96 9.46 14.25
N ARG A 261 -4.91 9.90 15.09
CA ARG A 261 -6.34 9.84 14.80
C ARG A 261 -6.74 10.54 13.49
N THR A 262 -6.15 11.71 13.22
CA THR A 262 -6.46 12.54 12.04
C THR A 262 -5.39 12.48 10.94
N ASP A 263 -4.51 11.49 10.96
CA ASP A 263 -3.43 11.30 9.98
C ASP A 263 -3.38 9.83 9.49
N SER A 264 -2.79 9.60 8.33
CA SER A 264 -2.61 8.26 7.75
C SER A 264 -1.41 7.49 8.32
N HIS A 265 -0.48 8.16 9.01
CA HIS A 265 0.74 7.58 9.55
C HIS A 265 0.59 7.09 10.99
N TRP A 266 1.48 6.18 11.39
CA TRP A 266 1.64 5.80 12.79
C TRP A 266 2.05 7.00 13.66
N SER A 267 1.82 6.90 14.96
CA SER A 267 2.33 7.88 15.93
C SER A 267 3.85 7.74 16.11
N GLN A 268 4.44 8.58 16.96
CA GLN A 268 5.84 8.38 17.34
C GLN A 268 6.05 7.13 18.20
N GLN A 269 5.10 6.73 19.05
CA GLN A 269 5.17 5.44 19.75
C GLN A 269 5.00 4.25 18.79
N GLY A 270 4.11 4.37 17.80
CA GLY A 270 3.99 3.36 16.74
C GLY A 270 5.28 3.21 15.94
N ALA A 271 5.93 4.33 15.60
CA ALA A 271 7.25 4.32 14.96
C ALA A 271 8.34 3.69 15.84
N MET A 272 8.29 3.89 17.17
CA MET A 272 9.20 3.23 18.12
C MET A 272 9.01 1.71 18.12
N VAL A 273 7.76 1.24 18.17
CA VAL A 273 7.43 -0.19 18.08
C VAL A 273 7.91 -0.79 16.76
N ALA A 274 7.70 -0.10 15.64
CA ALA A 274 8.20 -0.52 14.33
C ALA A 274 9.74 -0.56 14.29
N ALA A 275 10.42 0.42 14.90
CA ALA A 275 11.88 0.45 14.99
C ALA A 275 12.43 -0.72 15.84
N LYS A 276 11.76 -1.07 16.96
CA LYS A 276 12.12 -2.25 17.77
C LYS A 276 11.93 -3.56 17.00
N ALA A 277 10.83 -3.68 16.26
CA ALA A 277 10.57 -4.85 15.42
C ALA A 277 11.63 -5.00 14.32
N LEU A 278 11.99 -3.89 13.66
CA LEU A 278 13.06 -3.87 12.67
C LEU A 278 14.41 -4.24 13.29
N ALA A 279 14.76 -3.66 14.45
CA ALA A 279 16.01 -3.97 15.15
C ALA A 279 16.12 -5.46 15.49
N THR A 280 15.02 -6.06 15.95
CA THR A 280 14.95 -7.50 16.26
C THR A 280 15.18 -8.36 15.01
N ALA A 281 14.58 -7.97 13.88
CA ALA A 281 14.74 -8.68 12.61
C ALA A 281 16.16 -8.54 12.01
N LEU A 282 16.89 -7.51 12.42
CA LEU A 282 18.30 -7.28 12.07
C LEU A 282 19.27 -7.84 13.13
N ASP A 283 18.79 -8.71 14.03
CA ASP A 283 19.55 -9.39 15.08
C ASP A 283 20.23 -8.46 16.11
N LEU A 284 19.71 -7.25 16.33
CA LEU A 284 20.16 -6.41 17.44
C LEU A 284 19.62 -6.94 18.78
N ASP A 285 20.42 -6.82 19.85
CA ASP A 285 20.02 -7.26 21.20
C ASP A 285 18.75 -6.52 21.68
N PRO A 286 17.62 -7.23 21.88
CA PRO A 286 16.38 -6.61 22.32
C PRO A 286 16.49 -5.91 23.67
N ASN A 287 17.36 -6.36 24.58
CA ASN A 287 17.52 -5.73 25.88
C ASN A 287 18.20 -4.36 25.75
N ALA A 288 19.30 -4.27 25.00
CA ALA A 288 19.95 -3.01 24.69
C ALA A 288 19.01 -2.05 23.95
N VAL A 289 18.25 -2.53 22.96
CA VAL A 289 17.27 -1.72 22.22
C VAL A 289 16.16 -1.19 23.14
N ASN A 290 15.65 -2.04 24.04
CA ASN A 290 14.63 -1.62 25.00
C ASN A 290 15.16 -0.59 26.01
N ALA A 291 16.37 -0.82 26.54
CA ALA A 291 17.03 0.11 27.45
C ALA A 291 17.28 1.48 26.78
N LEU A 292 17.68 1.48 25.51
CA LEU A 292 17.94 2.70 24.74
C LEU A 292 16.74 3.64 24.68
N PHE A 293 15.51 3.11 24.59
CA PHE A 293 14.27 3.90 24.49
C PHE A 293 13.50 4.00 25.82
N ALA A 294 14.01 3.41 26.91
CA ALA A 294 13.30 3.36 28.19
C ALA A 294 13.10 4.74 28.84
N GLU A 295 14.03 5.67 28.57
CA GLU A 295 14.01 7.04 29.10
C GLU A 295 13.36 8.05 28.15
N ASP A 296 12.62 7.57 27.14
CA ASP A 296 11.95 8.45 26.18
C ASP A 296 10.78 9.19 26.84
N GLU A 297 10.88 10.51 26.86
CA GLU A 297 9.82 11.39 27.38
C GLU A 297 8.98 11.93 26.24
N TYR A 298 7.67 11.84 26.38
CA TYR A 298 6.71 12.39 25.43
C TYR A 298 5.97 13.58 26.01
N VAL A 299 5.55 14.50 25.13
CA VAL A 299 4.70 15.63 25.47
C VAL A 299 3.54 15.73 24.50
N GLN A 300 2.36 16.00 25.06
CA GLN A 300 1.16 16.16 24.27
C GLN A 300 1.22 17.43 23.40
N ARG A 301 0.85 17.29 22.13
CA ARG A 301 0.71 18.37 21.16
C ARG A 301 -0.57 18.20 20.35
N THR A 302 -1.23 19.31 20.04
CA THR A 302 -2.36 19.33 19.12
C THR A 302 -1.84 19.50 17.70
N ILE A 303 -2.25 18.60 16.80
CA ILE A 303 -1.92 18.65 15.37
C ILE A 303 -3.16 18.44 14.51
N VAL A 304 -3.05 18.77 13.23
CA VAL A 304 -4.13 18.55 12.24
C VAL A 304 -4.02 17.17 11.60
N GLY A 305 -2.83 16.76 11.17
CA GLY A 305 -2.62 15.52 10.40
C GLY A 305 -3.02 15.65 8.92
N ASP A 306 -2.49 14.76 8.08
CA ASP A 306 -2.67 14.76 6.62
C ASP A 306 -4.09 14.42 6.13
N LEU A 307 -4.95 13.85 6.99
CA LEU A 307 -6.36 13.63 6.70
C LEU A 307 -7.21 14.75 7.31
N GLY A 308 -6.83 15.26 8.48
CA GLY A 308 -7.53 16.34 9.16
C GLY A 308 -7.51 17.66 8.38
N ASN A 309 -6.43 17.92 7.62
CA ASN A 309 -6.27 19.14 6.82
C ASN A 309 -7.14 19.17 5.56
N LYS A 310 -7.82 18.06 5.23
CA LYS A 310 -8.73 17.98 4.09
C LYS A 310 -10.13 18.51 4.42
N PHE A 311 -10.42 18.76 5.69
CA PHE A 311 -11.71 19.28 6.14
C PHE A 311 -11.71 20.80 6.22
N THR A 312 -12.88 21.39 6.03
CA THR A 312 -13.15 22.81 6.30
C THR A 312 -14.33 22.89 7.29
N PRO A 313 -14.10 23.25 8.57
CA PRO A 313 -12.81 23.55 9.20
C PRO A 313 -11.92 22.30 9.38
N GLU A 314 -10.61 22.53 9.53
CA GLU A 314 -9.64 21.46 9.77
C GLU A 314 -9.97 20.66 11.03
N ARG A 315 -9.66 19.37 11.03
CA ARG A 315 -9.83 18.49 12.19
C ARG A 315 -8.52 18.31 12.92
N HIS A 316 -8.55 18.49 14.23
CA HIS A 316 -7.37 18.37 15.08
C HIS A 316 -7.46 17.14 15.98
N CYS A 317 -6.31 16.62 16.40
CA CYS A 317 -6.20 15.69 17.52
C CYS A 317 -4.97 15.99 18.37
N ASN A 318 -4.98 15.46 19.59
CA ASN A 318 -3.81 15.46 20.44
C ASN A 318 -2.98 14.21 20.18
N ILE A 319 -1.66 14.38 20.09
CA ILE A 319 -0.68 13.30 19.94
C ILE A 319 0.41 13.45 20.99
N GLU A 320 1.08 12.34 21.29
CA GLU A 320 2.31 12.33 22.06
C GLU A 320 3.51 12.51 21.11
N VAL A 321 4.33 13.52 21.39
CA VAL A 321 5.53 13.85 20.59
C VAL A 321 6.76 13.65 21.48
N LEU A 322 7.74 12.92 20.97
CA LEU A 322 9.01 12.69 21.64
C LEU A 322 9.70 14.03 21.92
N ARG A 323 10.00 14.26 23.19
CA ARG A 323 10.62 15.46 23.72
C ARG A 323 12.09 15.24 24.06
N SER A 324 12.43 14.08 24.61
CA SER A 324 13.80 13.76 25.04
C SER A 324 14.80 13.74 23.87
N PHE A 325 14.33 13.45 22.66
CA PHE A 325 15.18 13.32 21.48
C PHE A 325 14.54 13.88 20.20
N SER A 326 15.37 14.28 19.24
CA SER A 326 14.95 14.66 17.89
C SER A 326 16.05 14.35 16.87
N TYR A 327 15.72 13.59 15.82
CA TYR A 327 16.63 13.24 14.73
C TYR A 327 17.17 14.47 13.99
N MET A 328 16.50 15.63 14.11
CA MET A 328 16.94 16.89 13.51
C MET A 328 18.34 17.29 13.96
N LYS A 329 18.74 16.91 15.18
CA LYS A 329 20.09 17.14 15.72
C LYS A 329 21.16 16.25 15.09
N CYS A 330 20.76 15.15 14.46
CA CYS A 330 21.65 14.18 13.83
C CYS A 330 21.84 14.44 12.33
N ARG A 331 21.16 15.43 11.73
CA ARG A 331 21.23 15.66 10.29
C ARG A 331 22.61 16.19 9.89
N TYR A 332 23.33 15.40 9.10
CA TYR A 332 24.66 15.73 8.59
C TYR A 332 24.60 16.24 7.15
N TYR A 333 23.77 15.61 6.32
CA TYR A 333 23.52 16.02 4.94
C TYR A 333 22.04 15.84 4.59
N ASP A 334 21.50 16.71 3.75
CA ASP A 334 20.15 16.58 3.19
C ASP A 334 20.05 17.38 1.90
N ASN A 335 19.69 16.73 0.79
CA ASN A 335 19.49 17.44 -0.47
C ASN A 335 18.25 18.35 -0.48
N GLY A 336 17.39 18.23 0.54
CA GLY A 336 16.22 19.07 0.77
C GLY A 336 14.99 18.72 -0.08
N LEU A 337 15.10 17.77 -1.01
CA LEU A 337 14.00 17.41 -1.92
C LEU A 337 12.79 16.87 -1.15
N PRO A 338 11.55 17.16 -1.58
CA PRO A 338 10.38 16.56 -0.98
C PRO A 338 10.14 15.15 -1.55
N ASN A 339 9.90 14.17 -0.67
CA ASN A 339 9.56 12.79 -1.01
C ASN A 339 10.57 12.15 -1.98
N PHE A 340 10.10 11.51 -3.06
CA PHE A 340 10.93 10.76 -4.01
C PHE A 340 12.15 11.54 -4.51
N GLY A 341 13.33 10.91 -4.39
CA GLY A 341 14.62 11.49 -4.73
C GLY A 341 15.33 12.18 -3.56
N ARG A 342 14.66 12.32 -2.41
CA ARG A 342 15.34 12.84 -1.22
C ARG A 342 16.40 11.88 -0.73
N LEU A 343 17.60 12.41 -0.52
CA LEU A 343 18.72 11.75 0.12
C LEU A 343 19.12 12.56 1.36
N SER A 344 19.24 11.90 2.50
CA SER A 344 19.76 12.51 3.73
C SER A 344 20.65 11.55 4.50
N VAL A 345 21.67 12.09 5.17
CA VAL A 345 22.57 11.35 6.04
C VAL A 345 22.37 11.84 7.46
N LEU A 346 22.07 10.92 8.37
CA LEU A 346 22.03 11.16 9.81
C LEU A 346 23.26 10.54 10.47
N VAL A 347 23.83 11.22 11.45
CA VAL A 347 25.01 10.77 12.20
C VAL A 347 24.76 10.93 13.70
N ASN A 348 25.08 9.88 14.45
CA ASN A 348 25.02 9.88 15.91
C ASN A 348 26.11 8.99 16.49
N ASP A 349 27.14 9.60 17.07
CA ASP A 349 28.28 8.88 17.66
C ASP A 349 27.95 8.12 18.94
N GLN A 350 26.74 8.31 19.49
CA GLN A 350 26.24 7.57 20.66
C GLN A 350 25.26 6.45 20.27
N ALA A 351 25.19 6.09 18.99
CA ALA A 351 24.32 5.02 18.54
C ALA A 351 24.77 3.65 19.05
N LEU A 352 23.81 2.74 19.17
CA LEU A 352 24.05 1.37 19.66
C LEU A 352 25.02 0.58 18.77
N MET A 353 24.86 0.69 17.45
CA MET A 353 25.69 0.01 16.46
C MET A 353 26.63 1.02 15.76
N PRO A 354 27.96 0.82 15.82
CA PRO A 354 28.95 1.66 15.13
C PRO A 354 29.02 1.32 13.64
N SER A 355 27.88 1.41 12.95
CA SER A 355 27.71 0.91 11.59
C SER A 355 26.74 1.76 10.77
N VAL A 356 26.74 1.53 9.46
CA VAL A 356 25.88 2.23 8.50
C VAL A 356 24.63 1.42 8.21
N CYS A 357 23.47 2.05 8.36
CA CYS A 357 22.19 1.57 7.85
C CYS A 357 21.80 2.37 6.61
N LEU A 358 21.64 1.69 5.47
CA LEU A 358 21.06 2.27 4.26
C LEU A 358 19.56 1.94 4.22
N LEU A 359 18.73 2.97 4.22
CA LEU A 359 17.28 2.88 4.28
C LEU A 359 16.64 3.45 3.02
N PHE A 360 16.09 2.59 2.17
CA PHE A 360 15.22 2.95 1.05
C PHE A 360 13.77 3.00 1.53
N GLY A 361 13.37 4.14 2.07
CA GLY A 361 12.13 4.30 2.82
C GLY A 361 11.03 5.13 2.15
N SER A 362 9.93 5.31 2.87
CA SER A 362 8.76 6.09 2.46
C SER A 362 8.42 7.16 3.51
N SER A 363 7.24 7.76 3.42
CA SER A 363 6.80 8.79 4.37
C SER A 363 6.75 8.31 5.83
N SER A 364 6.46 7.02 6.06
CA SER A 364 6.42 6.44 7.40
C SER A 364 7.80 6.34 8.06
N SER A 365 8.89 6.30 7.27
CA SER A 365 10.25 6.29 7.80
C SER A 365 10.59 7.56 8.57
N TYR A 366 10.00 8.72 8.25
CA TYR A 366 10.41 9.99 8.87
C TYR A 366 10.24 10.01 10.39
N SER A 367 9.16 9.45 10.91
CA SER A 367 8.97 9.34 12.37
C SER A 367 9.87 8.25 12.99
N MET A 368 10.28 7.24 12.20
CA MET A 368 11.26 6.25 12.65
C MET A 368 12.67 6.83 12.81
N LEU A 369 13.01 7.90 12.08
CA LEU A 369 14.36 8.49 12.14
C LEU A 369 14.75 8.94 13.56
N ASN A 370 13.79 9.29 14.43
CA ASN A 370 14.04 9.56 15.86
C ASN A 370 14.63 8.37 16.61
N TYR A 371 14.41 7.15 16.13
CA TYR A 371 14.84 5.90 16.76
C TYR A 371 16.00 5.27 15.97
N LEU A 372 15.92 5.26 14.64
CA LEU A 372 16.93 4.62 13.79
C LEU A 372 18.32 5.27 13.93
N CYS A 373 18.41 6.60 14.05
CA CYS A 373 19.70 7.24 14.27
C CYS A 373 20.27 7.03 15.70
N ARG A 374 19.53 6.39 16.60
CA ARG A 374 20.05 5.93 17.90
C ARG A 374 20.45 4.45 17.86
N LEU A 375 19.92 3.70 16.90
CA LEU A 375 20.32 2.30 16.66
C LEU A 375 21.60 2.23 15.83
N PHE A 376 21.74 3.05 14.79
CA PHE A 376 22.87 3.00 13.86
C PHE A 376 23.61 4.34 13.82
N GLN A 377 24.95 4.28 13.86
CA GLN A 377 25.80 5.48 13.89
C GLN A 377 25.63 6.35 12.66
N GLN A 378 25.46 5.74 11.49
CA GLN A 378 25.04 6.45 10.28
C GLN A 378 23.76 5.85 9.72
N VAL A 379 22.79 6.71 9.40
CA VAL A 379 21.60 6.34 8.63
C VAL A 379 21.62 7.12 7.33
N VAL A 380 21.82 6.42 6.21
CA VAL A 380 21.65 6.96 4.87
C VAL A 380 20.21 6.69 4.45
N PHE A 381 19.38 7.72 4.45
CA PHE A 381 17.97 7.63 4.08
C PHE A 381 17.74 8.11 2.66
N VAL A 382 17.10 7.26 1.87
CA VAL A 382 16.59 7.56 0.54
C VAL A 382 15.07 7.42 0.56
N HIS A 383 14.35 8.43 0.12
CA HIS A 383 12.91 8.29 -0.08
C HIS A 383 12.65 7.72 -1.47
N SER A 384 12.38 6.42 -1.54
CA SER A 384 12.12 5.66 -2.78
C SER A 384 11.01 4.60 -2.61
N ALA A 385 10.36 4.55 -1.44
CA ALA A 385 9.32 3.59 -1.08
C ALA A 385 9.71 2.11 -1.28
N GLY A 386 10.97 1.79 -0.97
CA GLY A 386 11.53 0.44 -1.09
C GLY A 386 12.19 0.16 -2.43
N SER A 387 12.12 1.06 -3.42
CA SER A 387 12.88 0.90 -4.66
C SER A 387 14.37 1.08 -4.40
N LEU A 388 15.19 0.22 -4.99
CA LEU A 388 16.62 0.09 -4.73
C LEU A 388 17.45 0.77 -5.81
N ASP A 389 18.59 1.33 -5.41
CA ASP A 389 19.67 1.74 -6.30
C ASP A 389 20.91 0.86 -6.02
N PRO A 390 21.19 -0.17 -6.84
CA PRO A 390 22.33 -1.08 -6.62
C PRO A 390 23.69 -0.35 -6.58
N GLU A 391 23.86 0.72 -7.36
CA GLU A 391 25.10 1.50 -7.36
C GLU A 391 25.26 2.26 -6.04
N LEU A 392 24.16 2.76 -5.47
CA LEU A 392 24.18 3.37 -4.13
C LEU A 392 24.47 2.34 -3.05
N VAL A 393 23.88 1.13 -3.11
CA VAL A 393 24.17 0.07 -2.14
C VAL A 393 25.66 -0.27 -2.17
N LYS A 394 26.22 -0.47 -3.37
CA LYS A 394 27.64 -0.75 -3.56
C LYS A 394 28.53 0.38 -3.07
N ALA A 395 28.16 1.64 -3.32
CA ALA A 395 28.93 2.80 -2.88
C ALA A 395 28.96 2.92 -1.35
N VAL A 396 27.78 2.83 -0.71
CA VAL A 396 27.65 2.98 0.74
C VAL A 396 28.22 1.78 1.50
N ASN A 397 28.16 0.59 0.89
CA ASN A 397 28.58 -0.69 1.48
C ASN A 397 28.04 -0.86 2.92
N PRO A 398 26.70 -0.87 3.09
CA PRO A 398 26.08 -0.81 4.41
C PRO A 398 26.22 -2.13 5.18
N ALA A 399 26.28 -2.05 6.50
CA ALA A 399 26.14 -3.25 7.35
C ALA A 399 24.67 -3.68 7.47
N TYR A 400 23.74 -2.72 7.28
CA TYR A 400 22.30 -2.95 7.34
C TYR A 400 21.60 -2.35 6.12
N LEU A 401 20.88 -3.17 5.36
CA LEU A 401 20.11 -2.75 4.18
C LEU A 401 18.62 -2.90 4.45
N VAL A 402 17.91 -1.78 4.50
CA VAL A 402 16.49 -1.77 4.85
C VAL A 402 15.66 -1.15 3.73
N MET A 403 14.60 -1.86 3.34
CA MET A 403 13.59 -1.34 2.43
C MET A 403 12.34 -1.09 3.28
N GLN A 404 11.84 0.14 3.28
CA GLN A 404 10.62 0.48 3.98
C GLN A 404 9.56 0.97 3.00
N THR A 405 8.42 0.28 3.02
CA THR A 405 7.23 0.65 2.24
C THR A 405 5.97 0.51 3.10
N ASN A 406 4.83 0.98 2.60
CA ASN A 406 3.56 0.93 3.31
C ASN A 406 2.69 -0.19 2.74
N ALA A 407 1.88 -0.85 3.56
CA ALA A 407 0.98 -1.91 3.11
C ALA A 407 0.03 -1.45 1.99
N ARG A 408 -0.37 -0.17 1.99
CA ARG A 408 -1.17 0.42 0.89
C ARG A 408 -0.46 0.42 -0.46
N PHE A 409 0.88 0.36 -0.51
CA PHE A 409 1.65 0.32 -1.75
C PHE A 409 1.89 -1.09 -2.27
N MET A 410 1.36 -2.15 -1.65
CA MET A 410 1.60 -3.53 -2.10
C MET A 410 1.09 -3.82 -3.51
N VAL A 411 0.23 -2.98 -4.07
CA VAL A 411 -0.20 -3.05 -5.49
C VAL A 411 0.79 -2.42 -6.47
N GLN A 412 1.89 -1.86 -5.97
CA GLN A 412 3.01 -1.28 -6.72
C GLN A 412 4.29 -1.97 -6.24
N VAL A 413 4.79 -2.90 -7.03
CA VAL A 413 6.05 -3.59 -6.74
C VAL A 413 7.20 -2.58 -6.90
N PRO A 414 8.08 -2.40 -5.90
CA PRO A 414 9.21 -1.49 -6.03
C PRO A 414 10.22 -1.95 -7.09
N GLU A 415 10.97 -0.99 -7.63
CA GLU A 415 12.01 -1.25 -8.63
C GLU A 415 13.31 -1.70 -7.95
N VAL A 416 14.06 -2.59 -8.59
CA VAL A 416 15.32 -3.13 -8.06
C VAL A 416 16.56 -2.46 -8.65
N ASP A 417 16.39 -1.65 -9.69
CA ASP A 417 17.43 -0.99 -10.49
C ASP A 417 17.17 0.52 -10.67
N GLN A 418 16.48 1.14 -9.70
CA GLN A 418 16.13 2.55 -9.74
C GLN A 418 17.36 3.44 -9.53
N SER A 419 17.73 4.23 -10.53
CA SER A 419 18.79 5.24 -10.39
C SER A 419 18.33 6.43 -9.55
N LEU A 420 18.91 6.61 -8.36
CA LEU A 420 18.62 7.75 -7.48
C LEU A 420 19.04 9.08 -8.12
N LEU A 421 20.14 9.12 -8.86
CA LEU A 421 20.57 10.34 -9.56
C LEU A 421 19.54 10.80 -10.59
N LYS A 422 19.04 9.86 -11.40
CA LYS A 422 17.97 10.15 -12.36
C LYS A 422 16.71 10.64 -11.64
N LEU A 423 16.33 10.00 -10.54
CA LEU A 423 15.17 10.41 -9.74
C LEU A 423 15.34 11.81 -9.14
N ILE A 424 16.55 12.15 -8.68
CA ILE A 424 16.90 13.49 -8.19
C ILE A 424 16.76 14.53 -9.32
N ASP A 425 17.35 14.27 -10.48
CA ASP A 425 17.34 15.20 -11.61
C ASP A 425 15.93 15.44 -12.12
N GLU A 426 15.15 14.37 -12.30
CA GLU A 426 13.73 14.46 -12.68
C GLU A 426 12.91 15.22 -11.64
N LYS A 427 13.15 15.00 -10.33
CA LYS A 427 12.44 15.73 -9.28
C LYS A 427 12.79 17.22 -9.31
N ARG A 428 14.07 17.57 -9.44
CA ARG A 428 14.54 18.97 -9.51
C ARG A 428 13.97 19.71 -10.72
N ALA A 429 13.90 19.06 -11.87
CA ALA A 429 13.39 19.65 -13.11
C ALA A 429 11.90 20.04 -13.04
N ARG A 430 11.11 19.39 -12.17
CA ARG A 430 9.66 19.62 -12.02
C ARG A 430 9.26 20.45 -10.79
N LEU A 431 10.21 20.89 -9.96
CA LEU A 431 9.87 21.67 -8.76
C LEU A 431 9.32 23.05 -9.12
N SER A 432 8.26 23.48 -8.45
CA SER A 432 7.81 24.86 -8.48
C SER A 432 8.75 25.80 -7.71
N GLU A 433 8.59 27.11 -7.88
CA GLU A 433 9.36 28.11 -7.12
C GLU A 433 9.14 27.97 -5.60
N ASP A 434 7.91 27.74 -5.16
CA ASP A 434 7.58 27.51 -3.75
C ASP A 434 8.21 26.22 -3.21
N GLU A 435 8.22 25.15 -4.01
CA GLU A 435 8.90 23.91 -3.64
C GLU A 435 10.41 24.15 -3.53
N TRP A 436 11.02 24.90 -4.45
CA TRP A 436 12.44 25.28 -4.36
C TRP A 436 12.76 26.09 -3.11
N ALA A 437 11.90 27.02 -2.71
CA ALA A 437 12.05 27.75 -1.45
C ALA A 437 11.97 26.79 -0.24
N SER A 438 11.12 25.76 -0.30
CA SER A 438 11.04 24.71 0.72
C SER A 438 12.30 23.85 0.76
N VAL A 439 12.84 23.48 -0.41
CA VAL A 439 14.11 22.74 -0.55
C VAL A 439 15.25 23.53 0.08
N ALA A 440 15.38 24.82 -0.23
CA ALA A 440 16.44 25.67 0.31
C ALA A 440 16.42 25.75 1.85
N LYS A 441 15.22 25.77 2.47
CA LYS A 441 15.06 25.76 3.93
C LYS A 441 15.45 24.43 4.57
N ARG A 442 15.27 23.32 3.86
CA ARG A 442 15.58 21.98 4.35
C ARG A 442 17.02 21.58 4.09
N LYS A 443 17.61 22.04 2.99
CA LYS A 443 18.92 21.59 2.52
C LYS A 443 20.00 21.76 3.59
N ILE A 444 20.79 20.72 3.78
CA ILE A 444 22.02 20.76 4.57
C ILE A 444 23.13 20.31 3.64
N SER A 445 24.05 21.23 3.34
CA SER A 445 25.17 21.01 2.43
C SER A 445 26.43 20.65 3.20
N VAL A 446 27.27 19.85 2.58
CA VAL A 446 28.62 19.49 3.04
C VAL A 446 29.59 19.69 1.88
N ALA A 447 30.87 19.86 2.17
CA ALA A 447 31.89 20.00 1.14
C ALA A 447 32.05 18.67 0.37
N ARG A 448 32.48 18.73 -0.90
CA ARG A 448 32.63 17.52 -1.73
C ARG A 448 33.77 16.60 -1.26
N ASP A 449 34.76 17.18 -0.59
CA ASP A 449 35.90 16.53 0.05
C ASP A 449 35.65 16.24 1.55
N ASP A 450 34.41 16.36 2.02
CA ASP A 450 34.03 16.00 3.38
C ASP A 450 34.40 14.54 3.68
N ALA A 451 35.13 14.32 4.77
CA ALA A 451 35.73 13.04 5.09
C ALA A 451 34.68 11.93 5.31
N LEU A 452 33.53 12.26 5.90
CA LEU A 452 32.47 11.27 6.12
C LEU A 452 31.76 10.93 4.82
N ILE A 453 31.42 11.93 3.99
CA ILE A 453 30.83 11.68 2.67
C ILE A 453 31.75 10.85 1.80
N HIS A 454 33.04 11.18 1.79
CA HIS A 454 34.04 10.42 1.03
C HIS A 454 34.14 8.98 1.56
N LYS A 455 34.10 8.78 2.88
CA LYS A 455 34.08 7.43 3.48
C LYS A 455 32.83 6.63 3.08
N LEU A 456 31.68 7.28 2.94
CA LEU A 456 30.43 6.67 2.48
C LEU A 456 30.30 6.59 0.95
N ASN A 457 31.32 7.05 0.21
CA ASN A 457 31.32 7.19 -1.26
C ASN A 457 30.09 7.93 -1.83
N LEU A 458 29.54 8.90 -1.08
CA LEU A 458 28.31 9.62 -1.46
C LEU A 458 28.54 10.85 -2.34
N THR A 459 29.80 11.21 -2.63
CA THR A 459 30.15 12.39 -3.44
C THR A 459 29.37 12.49 -4.77
N PRO A 460 29.11 11.40 -5.53
CA PRO A 460 28.34 11.48 -6.77
C PRO A 460 26.89 11.98 -6.59
N TRP A 461 26.28 11.77 -5.43
CA TRP A 461 24.88 12.13 -5.13
C TRP A 461 24.73 13.48 -4.42
N LEU A 462 25.83 14.20 -4.18
CA LEU A 462 25.78 15.54 -3.60
C LEU A 462 25.26 16.57 -4.62
N VAL A 463 24.05 17.07 -4.37
CA VAL A 463 23.35 18.08 -5.21
C VAL A 463 22.94 19.32 -4.44
#